data_AF-A0A1I9Y522-F1
#
_entry.id   AF-A0A1I9Y522-F1
#
_cell.length_a   1.000
_cell.length_b   1.000
_cell.length_c   1.000
_cell.angle_alpha   90.00
_cell.angle_beta   90.00
_cell.angle_gamma   90.00
#
_symmetry.space_group_name_H-M   'P 1'
#
loop_
_entity.id
_entity.type
_entity.pdbx_description
1 polymer ?
#
loop_
_entity_poly.entity_id
_entity_poly.type
_entity_poly.pdbx_seq_one_letter_code
_entity_poly.pdbx_strand_id
1 'polypeptide(L)'
;MPLQSNLNARFGVGFLNYSYDSSTDDVDYKLKLKLRTFDALLDYFPMDGAFRVSAGVVYNGNKIDAKGKPNKTGSYTLNGNTYTAASAGQLDGTIDFRKVAPYIGIGWGNPVKEAGWGISSDIGVLFQGSPSTSLRNTGCDPLVCAALKTDVAAENEKLADKVKDFKAYPVLRISATYRF
;
A
#
# COMPACT_ATOMS: atom_id res chain seq x y z
N MET A 1 -21.72 11.27 9.35
CA MET A 1 -22.83 12.24 9.32
C MET A 1 -24.06 11.54 8.75
N PRO A 2 -25.20 11.54 9.45
CA PRO A 2 -26.45 11.01 8.90
C PRO A 2 -26.96 11.90 7.77
N LEU A 3 -27.35 11.28 6.65
CA LEU A 3 -27.98 11.95 5.50
C LEU A 3 -29.47 11.63 5.44
N GLN A 4 -29.83 10.37 5.72
CA GLN A 4 -31.20 9.85 5.82
C GLN A 4 -31.24 8.79 6.95
N SER A 5 -32.43 8.31 7.32
CA SER A 5 -32.60 7.34 8.42
C SER A 5 -31.76 6.07 8.26
N ASN A 6 -31.48 5.67 7.03
CA ASN A 6 -30.72 4.46 6.68
C ASN A 6 -29.44 4.76 5.86
N LEU A 7 -29.01 6.03 5.77
CA LEU A 7 -27.86 6.43 4.96
C LEU A 7 -26.97 7.41 5.71
N ASN A 8 -25.70 7.04 5.85
CA ASN A 8 -24.68 7.86 6.51
C ASN A 8 -23.53 8.15 5.55
N ALA A 9 -23.01 9.38 5.59
CA ALA A 9 -21.71 9.72 5.01
C ALA A 9 -20.59 9.56 6.04
N ARG A 10 -19.46 9.03 5.61
CA ARG A 10 -18.26 8.82 6.41
C ARG A 10 -17.05 9.38 5.67
N PHE A 11 -16.24 10.13 6.38
CA PHE A 11 -14.96 10.64 5.91
C PHE A 11 -13.87 10.19 6.87
N GLY A 12 -12.74 9.75 6.32
CA GLY A 12 -11.63 9.22 7.09
C GLY A 12 -10.30 9.73 6.57
N VAL A 13 -9.35 9.84 7.50
CA VAL A 13 -7.95 10.14 7.20
C VAL A 13 -7.07 9.12 7.92
N GLY A 14 -6.10 8.58 7.20
CA GLY A 14 -5.11 7.65 7.72
C GLY A 14 -3.71 8.15 7.40
N PHE A 15 -2.85 8.22 8.41
CA PHE A 15 -1.44 8.57 8.26
C PHE A 15 -0.59 7.62 9.09
N LEU A 16 0.33 6.92 8.43
CA LEU A 16 1.33 6.10 9.10
C LEU A 16 2.65 6.23 8.34
N ASN A 17 3.74 6.46 9.07
CA ASN A 17 5.08 6.35 8.51
C ASN A 17 5.81 5.29 9.33
N TYR A 18 6.18 4.19 8.68
CA TYR A 18 6.89 3.10 9.30
C TYR A 18 8.14 2.77 8.49
N SER A 19 9.26 2.63 9.18
CA SER A 19 10.52 2.20 8.56
C SER A 19 10.87 0.84 9.14
N TYR A 20 11.12 -0.12 8.26
CA TYR A 20 11.51 -1.47 8.62
C TYR A 20 12.82 -1.82 7.91
N ASP A 21 13.81 -2.25 8.68
CA ASP A 21 15.03 -2.82 8.14
C ASP A 21 14.82 -4.35 8.10
N SER A 22 14.82 -4.94 6.91
CA SER A 22 14.69 -6.38 6.71
C SER A 22 15.96 -6.93 6.06
N SER A 23 16.48 -8.03 6.58
CA SER A 23 17.52 -8.82 5.95
C SER A 23 16.88 -10.06 5.34
N THR A 24 17.14 -10.34 4.07
CA THR A 24 16.97 -11.68 3.49
C THR A 24 18.38 -12.23 3.28
N ASP A 25 18.57 -13.55 3.36
CA ASP A 25 19.88 -14.22 3.29
C ASP A 25 20.77 -13.75 2.11
N ASP A 26 20.14 -13.27 1.03
CA ASP A 26 20.82 -12.83 -0.18
C ASP A 26 20.96 -11.31 -0.33
N VAL A 27 20.17 -10.46 0.34
CA VAL A 27 20.23 -9.00 0.19
C VAL A 27 19.56 -8.32 1.41
N ASP A 28 20.21 -7.30 1.96
CA ASP A 28 19.64 -6.45 3.01
C ASP A 28 18.79 -5.34 2.35
N TYR A 29 17.60 -5.04 2.88
CA TYR A 29 16.75 -3.97 2.35
C TYR A 29 16.22 -3.07 3.46
N LYS A 30 16.25 -1.75 3.21
CA LYS A 30 15.53 -0.79 4.05
C LYS A 30 14.21 -0.43 3.37
N LEU A 31 13.11 -0.86 3.97
CA LEU A 31 11.76 -0.56 3.50
C LEU A 31 11.21 0.63 4.28
N LYS A 32 10.71 1.64 3.57
CA LYS A 32 9.97 2.75 4.15
C LYS A 32 8.54 2.71 3.63
N LEU A 33 7.62 2.41 4.52
CA LEU A 33 6.19 2.43 4.27
C LEU A 33 5.64 3.80 4.66
N LYS A 34 5.10 4.52 3.67
CA LYS A 34 4.38 5.78 3.88
C LYS A 34 2.93 5.52 3.52
N LEU A 35 2.06 5.40 4.52
CA LEU A 35 0.63 5.22 4.30
C LEU A 35 -0.06 6.56 4.51
N ARG A 36 -0.79 6.99 3.49
CA ARG A 36 -1.58 8.21 3.51
C ARG A 36 -2.86 7.94 2.75
N THR A 37 -3.97 7.85 3.48
CA THR A 37 -5.27 7.59 2.87
C THR A 37 -6.26 8.65 3.28
N PHE A 38 -7.11 9.05 2.34
CA PHE A 38 -8.31 9.81 2.63
C PHE A 38 -9.48 9.03 2.05
N ASP A 39 -10.53 8.78 2.82
CA ASP A 39 -11.70 8.03 2.37
C ASP A 39 -12.96 8.87 2.47
N ALA A 40 -13.85 8.69 1.49
CA ALA A 40 -15.18 9.24 1.45
C ALA A 40 -16.13 8.09 1.09
N LEU A 41 -16.92 7.67 2.07
CA LEU A 41 -17.75 6.47 2.04
C LEU A 41 -19.21 6.82 2.35
N LEU A 42 -20.12 6.09 1.70
CA LEU A 42 -21.53 6.04 2.02
C LEU A 42 -21.85 4.70 2.65
N ASP A 43 -22.42 4.74 3.85
CA ASP A 43 -22.83 3.57 4.61
C ASP A 43 -24.37 3.47 4.56
N TYR A 44 -24.87 2.45 3.88
CA TYR A 44 -26.29 2.13 3.77
C TYR A 44 -26.67 1.03 4.77
N PHE A 45 -27.81 1.19 5.47
CA PHE A 45 -28.30 0.28 6.51
C PHE A 45 -29.62 -0.37 6.05
N PRO A 46 -29.58 -1.55 5.39
CA PRO A 46 -30.78 -2.14 4.77
C PRO A 46 -31.87 -2.59 5.76
N MET A 47 -31.50 -2.86 7.01
CA MET A 47 -32.37 -3.46 8.03
C MET A 47 -32.54 -2.58 9.29
N ASP A 48 -32.30 -1.26 9.18
CA ASP A 48 -32.33 -0.28 10.30
C ASP A 48 -31.56 -0.70 11.58
N GLY A 49 -30.63 -1.64 11.42
CA GLY A 49 -29.86 -2.27 12.48
C GLY A 49 -28.40 -1.84 12.48
N ALA A 50 -27.53 -2.74 12.96
CA ALA A 50 -26.09 -2.53 13.00
C ALA A 50 -25.37 -2.91 11.69
N PHE A 51 -26.00 -3.70 10.82
CA PHE A 51 -25.42 -4.10 9.55
C PHE A 51 -25.44 -2.96 8.54
N ARG A 52 -24.29 -2.72 7.90
CA ARG A 52 -24.14 -1.72 6.84
C ARG A 52 -23.43 -2.28 5.61
N VAL A 53 -23.82 -1.77 4.45
CA VAL A 53 -23.08 -1.88 3.19
C VAL A 53 -22.42 -0.53 2.94
N SER A 54 -21.11 -0.54 2.72
CA SER A 54 -20.32 0.67 2.52
C SER A 54 -19.81 0.72 1.09
N ALA A 55 -19.94 1.85 0.42
CA ALA A 55 -19.37 2.08 -0.90
C ALA A 55 -18.81 3.49 -1.00
N GLY A 56 -17.74 3.67 -1.76
CA GLY A 56 -17.20 5.01 -1.97
C GLY A 56 -15.84 4.99 -2.65
N VAL A 57 -15.06 6.04 -2.36
CA VAL A 57 -13.75 6.24 -2.95
C VAL A 57 -12.72 6.48 -1.86
N VAL A 58 -11.52 5.97 -2.10
CA VAL A 58 -10.37 6.20 -1.25
C VAL A 58 -9.28 6.83 -2.11
N TYR A 59 -8.82 7.99 -1.67
CA TYR A 59 -7.56 8.54 -2.13
C TYR A 59 -6.42 7.75 -1.48
N ASN A 60 -5.65 7.03 -2.29
CA ASN A 60 -4.53 6.19 -1.87
C ASN A 60 -3.20 6.88 -2.21
N GLY A 61 -2.64 7.58 -1.24
CA GLY A 61 -1.29 8.15 -1.28
C GLY A 61 -0.23 7.24 -0.67
N ASN A 62 -0.51 5.93 -0.57
CA ASN A 62 0.45 4.98 -0.05
C ASN A 62 1.65 4.87 -0.99
N LYS A 63 2.83 4.74 -0.39
CA LYS A 63 4.09 4.60 -1.10
C LYS A 63 5.00 3.65 -0.35
N ILE A 64 5.68 2.78 -1.10
CA ILE A 64 6.71 1.91 -0.58
C ILE A 64 8.03 2.32 -1.23
N ASP A 65 8.94 2.86 -0.45
CA ASP A 65 10.32 3.12 -0.88
C ASP A 65 11.20 1.97 -0.37
N ALA A 66 11.96 1.33 -1.25
CA ALA A 66 12.90 0.26 -0.93
C ALA A 66 14.32 0.72 -1.28
N LYS A 67 15.26 0.56 -0.36
CA LYS A 67 16.69 0.76 -0.63
C LYS A 67 17.42 -0.56 -0.57
N GLY A 68 18.04 -0.95 -1.68
CA GLY A 68 18.89 -2.13 -1.76
C GLY A 68 20.20 -1.89 -1.01
N LYS A 69 20.52 -2.77 -0.06
CA LYS A 69 21.84 -2.86 0.56
C LYS A 69 22.52 -4.13 0.03
N PRO A 70 23.83 -4.10 -0.22
CA PRO A 70 24.52 -5.28 -0.71
C PRO A 70 24.49 -6.40 0.34
N ASN A 71 24.65 -7.62 -0.13
CA ASN A 71 24.68 -8.82 0.70
C ASN A 71 25.95 -8.89 1.59
N LYS A 72 26.08 -9.95 2.39
CA LYS A 72 27.24 -10.15 3.27
C LYS A 72 28.59 -10.19 2.54
N THR A 73 28.59 -10.49 1.24
CA THR A 73 29.80 -10.50 0.39
C THR A 73 29.99 -9.21 -0.41
N GLY A 74 29.18 -8.17 -0.13
CA GLY A 74 29.30 -6.86 -0.76
C GLY A 74 28.78 -6.80 -2.20
N SER A 75 27.82 -7.65 -2.56
CA SER A 75 27.27 -7.76 -3.92
C SER A 75 25.74 -7.68 -3.97
N TYR A 76 25.21 -7.38 -5.15
CA TYR A 76 23.81 -7.41 -5.51
C TYR A 76 23.57 -8.50 -6.55
N THR A 77 22.54 -9.31 -6.35
CA THR A 77 22.07 -10.27 -7.37
C THR A 77 20.83 -9.69 -8.05
N LEU A 78 20.94 -9.40 -9.34
CA LEU A 78 19.87 -8.82 -10.16
C LEU A 78 19.67 -9.69 -11.39
N ASN A 79 18.43 -10.15 -11.63
CA ASN A 79 18.12 -10.97 -12.80
C ASN A 79 19.04 -12.22 -12.99
N GLY A 80 19.60 -12.75 -11.89
CA GLY A 80 20.55 -13.89 -11.91
C GLY A 80 22.03 -13.50 -12.10
N ASN A 81 22.34 -12.23 -12.36
CA ASN A 81 23.69 -11.70 -12.47
C ASN A 81 24.14 -11.09 -11.14
N THR A 82 25.41 -11.29 -10.79
CA THR A 82 26.01 -10.75 -9.56
C THR A 82 26.84 -9.53 -9.89
N TYR A 83 26.57 -8.42 -9.21
CA TYR A 83 27.29 -7.16 -9.33
C TYR A 83 27.87 -6.76 -7.98
N THR A 84 29.14 -6.37 -7.92
CA THR A 84 29.69 -5.83 -6.67
C THR A 84 29.02 -4.49 -6.35
N ALA A 85 28.85 -4.17 -5.07
CA ALA A 85 28.28 -2.89 -4.64
C ALA A 85 29.07 -1.69 -5.18
N ALA A 86 30.40 -1.83 -5.24
CA ALA A 86 31.29 -0.82 -5.78
C ALA A 86 31.02 -0.52 -7.26
N SER A 87 30.68 -1.54 -8.06
CA SER A 87 30.38 -1.39 -9.49
C SER A 87 28.91 -1.04 -9.77
N ALA A 88 27.98 -1.47 -8.92
CA ALA A 88 26.54 -1.26 -9.12
C ALA A 88 26.02 0.08 -8.59
N GLY A 89 26.69 0.61 -7.56
CA GLY A 89 26.22 1.78 -6.83
C GLY A 89 25.00 1.48 -5.97
N GLN A 90 24.17 2.50 -5.73
CA GLN A 90 22.96 2.40 -4.91
C GLN A 90 21.76 1.97 -5.77
N LEU A 91 21.01 0.98 -5.30
CA LEU A 91 19.74 0.56 -5.87
C LEU A 91 18.58 1.11 -5.05
N ASP A 92 17.65 1.80 -5.72
CA ASP A 92 16.43 2.35 -5.14
C ASP A 92 15.22 1.80 -5.89
N GLY A 93 14.31 1.17 -5.16
CA GLY A 93 13.01 0.70 -5.62
C GLY A 93 11.88 1.58 -5.09
N THR A 94 10.84 1.77 -5.88
CA THR A 94 9.63 2.48 -5.49
C THR A 94 8.42 1.73 -6.02
N ILE A 95 7.41 1.56 -5.17
CA ILE A 95 6.09 1.08 -5.54
C ILE A 95 5.07 2.16 -5.20
N ASP A 96 4.39 2.66 -6.22
CA ASP A 96 3.33 3.66 -6.13
C ASP A 96 1.97 3.02 -6.49
N PHE A 97 0.91 3.44 -5.81
CA PHE A 97 -0.45 2.96 -6.06
C PHE A 97 -1.28 4.01 -6.78
N ARG A 98 -2.41 3.61 -7.39
CA ARG A 98 -3.33 4.58 -8.00
C ARG A 98 -3.87 5.50 -6.93
N LYS A 99 -3.83 6.80 -7.22
CA LYS A 99 -4.25 7.85 -6.27
C LYS A 99 -5.71 7.76 -5.87
N VAL A 100 -6.60 7.27 -6.72
CA VAL A 100 -8.03 7.15 -6.41
C VAL A 100 -8.47 5.72 -6.71
N ALA A 101 -9.10 5.09 -5.73
CA ALA A 101 -9.48 3.69 -5.78
C ALA A 101 -10.92 3.53 -5.23
N PRO A 102 -11.83 2.90 -5.98
CA PRO A 102 -13.15 2.55 -5.48
C PRO A 102 -13.06 1.56 -4.31
N TYR A 103 -13.99 1.68 -3.37
CA TYR A 103 -14.11 0.81 -2.21
C TYR A 103 -15.52 0.25 -2.10
N ILE A 104 -15.62 -1.02 -1.76
CA ILE A 104 -16.86 -1.66 -1.34
C ILE A 104 -16.60 -2.50 -0.08
N GLY A 105 -17.52 -2.50 0.86
CA GLY A 105 -17.39 -3.30 2.06
C GLY A 105 -18.71 -3.52 2.77
N ILE A 106 -18.66 -4.37 3.78
CA ILE A 106 -19.74 -4.62 4.72
C ILE A 106 -19.21 -4.41 6.13
N GLY A 107 -20.07 -3.98 7.04
CA GLY A 107 -19.68 -3.72 8.41
C GLY A 107 -20.81 -3.93 9.40
N TRP A 108 -20.42 -3.98 10.67
CA TRP A 108 -21.33 -4.10 11.80
C TRP A 108 -21.04 -2.99 12.80
N GLY A 109 -22.12 -2.37 13.28
CA GLY A 109 -22.14 -1.24 14.19
C GLY A 109 -22.79 -0.02 13.55
N ASN A 110 -23.60 0.70 14.33
CA ASN A 110 -24.20 1.96 13.90
C ASN A 110 -23.77 3.08 14.86
N PRO A 111 -22.60 3.71 14.61
CA PRO A 111 -22.00 4.69 15.52
C PRO A 111 -22.79 6.00 15.62
N VAL A 112 -23.86 6.17 14.85
CA VAL A 112 -24.74 7.34 14.89
C VAL A 112 -26.13 7.03 15.41
N LYS A 113 -26.45 5.82 15.89
CA LYS A 113 -27.79 5.53 16.42
C LYS A 113 -27.95 5.90 17.90
N GLU A 114 -26.94 5.64 18.72
CA GLU A 114 -26.99 5.82 20.18
C GLU A 114 -25.93 6.81 20.67
N ALA A 115 -26.22 7.51 21.78
CA ALA A 115 -25.25 8.36 22.47
C ALA A 115 -24.29 7.50 23.32
N GLY A 116 -23.05 7.99 23.50
CA GLY A 116 -21.99 7.28 24.21
C GLY A 116 -21.03 6.54 23.29
N TRP A 117 -20.36 5.52 23.83
CA TRP A 117 -19.35 4.74 23.11
C TRP A 117 -19.99 3.67 22.21
N GLY A 118 -19.46 3.52 21.00
CA GLY A 118 -19.81 2.45 20.08
C GLY A 118 -18.58 1.83 19.44
N ILE A 119 -18.61 0.52 19.21
CA ILE A 119 -17.59 -0.20 18.46
C ILE A 119 -18.17 -0.56 17.10
N SER A 120 -17.40 -0.42 16.03
CA SER A 120 -17.79 -0.92 14.71
C SER A 120 -16.65 -1.62 14.00
N SER A 121 -17.00 -2.66 13.25
CA SER A 121 -16.11 -3.40 12.37
C SER A 121 -16.52 -3.21 10.91
N ASP A 122 -15.56 -3.35 10.01
CA ASP A 122 -15.75 -3.18 8.57
C ASP A 122 -14.73 -4.04 7.84
N ILE A 123 -15.23 -4.83 6.89
CA ILE A 123 -14.45 -5.64 5.97
C ILE A 123 -14.82 -5.23 4.56
N GLY A 124 -13.83 -4.93 3.74
CA GLY A 124 -14.08 -4.54 2.37
C GLY A 124 -12.89 -4.77 1.46
N VAL A 125 -13.07 -4.34 0.22
CA VAL A 125 -12.09 -4.47 -0.85
C VAL A 125 -11.88 -3.10 -1.46
N LEU A 126 -10.61 -2.71 -1.53
CA LEU A 126 -10.16 -1.52 -2.21
C LEU A 126 -9.64 -1.90 -3.60
N PHE A 127 -10.29 -1.39 -4.65
CA PHE A 127 -9.91 -1.63 -6.03
C PHE A 127 -8.85 -0.61 -6.47
N GLN A 128 -7.64 -0.78 -5.95
CA GLN A 128 -6.49 0.10 -6.24
C GLN A 128 -5.87 -0.10 -7.62
N GLY A 129 -6.23 -1.17 -8.33
CA GLY A 129 -5.66 -1.52 -9.62
C GLY A 129 -4.17 -1.86 -9.55
N SER A 130 -3.55 -2.12 -10.70
CA SER A 130 -2.13 -2.52 -10.73
C SER A 130 -1.24 -1.39 -10.21
N PRO A 131 -0.37 -1.67 -9.21
CA PRO A 131 0.65 -0.73 -8.75
C PRO A 131 1.67 -0.43 -9.84
N SER A 132 2.31 0.73 -9.75
CA SER A 132 3.45 1.11 -10.59
C SER A 132 4.74 0.82 -9.83
N THR A 133 5.70 0.20 -10.50
CA THR A 133 7.02 -0.13 -9.96
C THR A 133 8.10 0.65 -10.69
N SER A 134 9.07 1.16 -9.95
CA SER A 134 10.28 1.76 -10.51
C SER A 134 11.48 1.28 -9.73
N LEU A 135 12.41 0.62 -10.41
CA LEU A 135 13.72 0.27 -9.90
C LEU A 135 14.77 1.12 -10.62
N ARG A 136 15.69 1.71 -9.87
CA ARG A 136 16.74 2.60 -10.40
C ARG A 136 18.05 2.30 -9.71
N ASN A 137 19.14 2.47 -10.44
CA ASN A 137 20.49 2.47 -9.88
C ASN A 137 21.11 3.88 -10.00
N THR A 138 21.98 4.23 -9.06
CA THR A 138 22.76 5.47 -9.09
C THR A 138 24.22 5.17 -8.72
N GLY A 139 25.18 5.77 -9.45
CA GLY A 139 26.61 5.58 -9.16
C GLY A 139 27.21 4.27 -9.67
N CYS A 140 26.72 3.72 -10.78
CA CYS A 140 27.35 2.57 -11.44
C CYS A 140 28.69 2.92 -12.10
N ASP A 141 29.57 1.94 -12.19
CA ASP A 141 30.76 1.99 -13.04
C ASP A 141 30.35 1.90 -14.52
N PRO A 142 30.85 2.80 -15.41
CA PRO A 142 30.57 2.78 -16.84
C PRO A 142 30.77 1.42 -17.53
N LEU A 143 31.72 0.60 -17.05
CA LEU A 143 32.03 -0.71 -17.61
C LEU A 143 30.92 -1.74 -17.42
N VAL A 144 30.10 -1.60 -16.37
CA VAL A 144 28.99 -2.53 -16.07
C VAL A 144 27.62 -1.87 -16.21
N CYS A 145 27.53 -0.55 -16.30
CA CYS A 145 26.26 0.16 -16.20
C CYS A 145 25.26 -0.18 -17.31
N ALA A 146 25.74 -0.48 -18.53
CA ALA A 146 24.87 -0.90 -19.63
C ALA A 146 24.18 -2.25 -19.35
N ALA A 147 24.94 -3.23 -18.85
CA ALA A 147 24.41 -4.53 -18.45
C ALA A 147 23.48 -4.40 -17.23
N LEU A 148 23.93 -3.67 -16.21
CA LEU A 148 23.16 -3.42 -14.99
C LEU A 148 21.81 -2.74 -15.28
N LYS A 149 21.77 -1.75 -16.18
CA LYS A 149 20.52 -1.09 -16.56
C LYS A 149 19.53 -2.05 -17.20
N THR A 150 20.02 -2.99 -18.00
CA THR A 150 19.21 -4.04 -18.63
C THR A 150 18.65 -5.00 -17.58
N ASP A 151 19.48 -5.43 -16.64
CA ASP A 151 19.04 -6.32 -15.55
C ASP A 151 18.09 -5.63 -14.58
N VAL A 152 18.32 -4.35 -14.26
CA VAL A 152 17.41 -3.53 -13.44
C VAL A 152 16.05 -3.37 -14.12
N ALA A 153 16.03 -3.18 -15.44
CA ALA A 153 14.79 -3.11 -16.21
C ALA A 153 14.04 -4.45 -16.19
N ALA A 154 14.74 -5.56 -16.42
CA ALA A 154 14.17 -6.90 -16.36
C ALA A 154 13.63 -7.25 -14.96
N GLU A 155 14.37 -6.88 -13.90
CA GLU A 155 13.93 -7.08 -12.52
C GLU A 155 12.70 -6.21 -12.20
N ASN A 156 12.65 -4.97 -12.70
CA ASN A 156 11.49 -4.11 -12.55
C ASN A 156 10.26 -4.66 -13.27
N GLU A 157 10.43 -5.29 -14.44
CA GLU A 157 9.34 -5.94 -15.18
C GLU A 157 8.82 -7.16 -14.42
N LYS A 158 9.70 -8.03 -13.89
CA LYS A 158 9.31 -9.14 -13.02
C LYS A 158 8.56 -8.65 -11.78
N LEU A 159 9.01 -7.55 -11.17
CA LEU A 159 8.34 -6.96 -10.03
C LEU A 159 6.97 -6.40 -10.43
N ALA A 160 6.88 -5.68 -11.55
CA ALA A 160 5.64 -5.16 -12.10
C ALA A 160 4.64 -6.31 -12.33
N ASP A 161 5.11 -7.41 -12.91
CA ASP A 161 4.31 -8.60 -13.18
C ASP A 161 3.84 -9.32 -11.92
N LYS A 162 4.66 -9.37 -10.87
CA LYS A 162 4.22 -9.91 -9.57
C LYS A 162 3.19 -9.02 -8.90
N VAL A 163 3.37 -7.70 -8.97
CA VAL A 163 2.46 -6.77 -8.29
C VAL A 163 1.18 -6.50 -9.08
N LYS A 164 1.15 -6.80 -10.39
CA LYS A 164 0.00 -6.49 -11.26
C LYS A 164 -1.29 -7.16 -10.80
N ASP A 165 -1.19 -8.29 -10.11
CA ASP A 165 -2.32 -9.08 -9.63
C ASP A 165 -2.93 -8.50 -8.33
N PHE A 166 -2.21 -7.64 -7.63
CA PHE A 166 -2.67 -6.94 -6.42
C PHE A 166 -3.57 -5.74 -6.73
N LYS A 167 -4.51 -5.92 -7.66
CA LYS A 167 -5.50 -4.91 -8.07
C LYS A 167 -6.56 -4.66 -7.00
N ALA A 168 -6.86 -5.70 -6.22
CA ALA A 168 -7.83 -5.69 -5.14
C ALA A 168 -7.09 -5.89 -3.82
N TYR A 169 -7.27 -4.96 -2.89
CA TYR A 169 -6.65 -5.00 -1.57
C TYR A 169 -7.73 -5.20 -0.50
N PRO A 170 -7.74 -6.32 0.23
CA PRO A 170 -8.68 -6.51 1.32
C PRO A 170 -8.35 -5.55 2.46
N VAL A 171 -9.37 -4.92 3.02
CA VAL A 171 -9.27 -3.96 4.11
C VAL A 171 -10.09 -4.47 5.28
N LEU A 172 -9.48 -4.49 6.46
CA LEU A 172 -10.12 -4.78 7.73
C LEU A 172 -9.98 -3.56 8.62
N ARG A 173 -11.10 -3.10 9.20
CA ARG A 173 -11.14 -1.95 10.11
C ARG A 173 -11.90 -2.32 11.37
N ILE A 174 -11.35 -1.89 12.50
CA ILE A 174 -12.02 -1.88 13.80
C ILE A 174 -11.95 -0.43 14.28
N SER A 175 -13.07 0.08 14.78
CA SER A 175 -13.19 1.48 15.19
C SER A 175 -13.95 1.59 16.50
N ALA A 176 -13.51 2.51 17.34
CA ALA A 176 -14.26 3.01 18.48
C ALA A 176 -14.79 4.41 18.12
N THR A 177 -16.01 4.68 18.51
CA THR A 177 -16.74 5.91 18.22
C THR A 177 -17.38 6.42 19.49
N TYR A 178 -17.54 7.74 19.60
CA TYR A 178 -18.23 8.36 20.71
C TYR A 178 -19.18 9.42 20.17
N ARG A 179 -20.46 9.34 20.53
CA ARG A 179 -21.50 10.31 20.19
C ARG A 179 -21.91 11.07 21.45
N PHE A 180 -21.82 12.40 21.39
CA PHE A 180 -22.35 13.30 22.41
C PHE A 180 -23.88 13.39 22.35
#